data_AF-A0A9D8XWC4-F1
#
_entry.id   AF-A0A9D8XWC4-F1
#
_cell.length_a   1.000
_cell.length_b   1.000
_cell.length_c   1.000
_cell.angle_alpha   90.00
_cell.angle_beta   90.00
_cell.angle_gamma   90.00
#
_symmetry.space_group_name_H-M   'P 1'
#
loop_
_entity.id
_entity.type
_entity.pdbx_description
1 polymer ?
#
loop_
_entity_poly.entity_id
_entity_poly.type
_entity_poly.pdbx_seq_one_letter_code
_entity_poly.pdbx_strand_id
1 'polypeptide(L)'
;PGTDPAGTGYALTLSLCVPQGDGMTVVPLSNPLAQSFSAWLASHAASYGFIYDSGGTLRYVGVPHALALLRSSISLHEYVSALTEKTQTAPLKIEAAGATYSVFFVPSDKEGKATLALPENAVFSVSGTNAGGYIVTVREQ
;
A
#
# COMPACT_ATOMS: atom_id res chain seq x y z
N PRO A 1 -17.45 -7.17 -10.18
CA PRO A 1 -16.22 -7.39 -10.98
C PRO A 1 -15.55 -6.05 -11.32
N GLY A 2 -14.37 -5.77 -10.77
CA GLY A 2 -13.59 -4.55 -11.06
C GLY A 2 -13.34 -3.60 -9.89
N THR A 3 -14.04 -3.77 -8.77
CA THR A 3 -13.82 -3.00 -7.52
C THR A 3 -13.36 -3.87 -6.36
N ASP A 4 -13.36 -5.19 -6.54
CA ASP A 4 -12.89 -6.12 -5.53
C ASP A 4 -11.35 -6.14 -5.53
N PRO A 5 -10.71 -5.66 -4.46
CA PRO A 5 -9.27 -5.67 -4.36
C PRO A 5 -8.65 -7.08 -4.32
N ALA A 6 -9.42 -8.11 -3.93
CA ALA A 6 -8.97 -9.49 -3.99
C ALA A 6 -8.69 -9.94 -5.43
N GLY A 7 -9.39 -9.38 -6.42
CA GLY A 7 -9.15 -9.63 -7.84
C GLY A 7 -7.80 -9.14 -8.38
N THR A 8 -7.08 -8.32 -7.62
CA THR A 8 -5.76 -7.80 -8.01
C THR A 8 -4.59 -8.67 -7.52
N GLY A 9 -4.83 -9.61 -6.59
CA GLY A 9 -3.78 -10.40 -5.93
C GLY A 9 -2.98 -9.65 -4.86
N TYR A 10 -3.25 -8.36 -4.61
CA TYR A 10 -2.55 -7.54 -3.61
C TYR A 10 -3.29 -7.39 -2.27
N ALA A 11 -4.47 -8.00 -2.15
CA ALA A 11 -5.27 -8.00 -0.93
C ALA A 11 -5.41 -9.41 -0.37
N LEU A 12 -5.20 -9.55 0.93
CA LEU A 12 -5.24 -10.81 1.68
C LEU A 12 -6.19 -10.63 2.85
N THR A 13 -7.17 -11.53 2.98
CA THR A 13 -8.00 -11.62 4.17
C THR A 13 -7.45 -12.70 5.07
N LEU A 14 -7.24 -12.37 6.35
CA LEU A 14 -6.75 -13.30 7.35
C LEU A 14 -7.87 -13.66 8.34
N SER A 15 -7.75 -14.84 8.93
CA SER A 15 -8.56 -15.30 10.05
C SER A 15 -7.66 -15.97 11.08
N LEU A 16 -8.06 -15.94 12.35
CA LEU A 16 -7.35 -16.63 13.42
C LEU A 16 -8.01 -17.94 13.75
N CYS A 17 -7.19 -18.94 14.07
CA CYS A 17 -7.65 -20.18 14.68
C CYS A 17 -7.46 -20.05 16.18
N VAL A 18 -8.55 -19.94 16.94
CA VAL A 18 -8.53 -19.71 18.40
C VAL A 18 -9.10 -20.92 19.13
N PRO A 19 -8.51 -21.34 20.27
CA PRO A 19 -9.11 -22.37 21.12
C PRO A 19 -10.45 -21.89 21.70
N GLN A 20 -11.47 -22.74 21.65
CA GLN A 20 -12.78 -22.47 22.25
C GLN A 20 -13.38 -23.78 22.81
N GLY A 21 -13.39 -23.91 24.14
CA GLY A 21 -13.71 -25.19 24.78
C GLY A 21 -12.64 -26.24 24.48
N ASP A 22 -13.06 -27.46 24.12
CA ASP A 22 -12.16 -28.57 23.75
C ASP A 22 -11.77 -28.57 22.26
N GLY A 23 -12.15 -27.53 21.50
CA GLY A 23 -11.93 -27.44 20.05
C GLY A 23 -11.25 -26.15 19.61
N MET A 24 -11.03 -26.04 18.29
CA MET A 24 -10.52 -24.84 17.64
C MET A 24 -11.61 -24.21 16.77
N THR A 25 -11.75 -22.89 16.83
CA THR A 25 -12.68 -22.11 16.01
C THR A 25 -11.90 -21.14 15.14
N VAL A 26 -12.26 -21.05 13.86
CA VAL A 26 -11.75 -19.99 12.98
C VAL A 26 -12.60 -18.75 13.15
N VAL A 27 -11.98 -17.64 13.55
CA VAL A 27 -12.64 -16.34 13.75
C VAL A 27 -12.04 -15.29 12.81
N PRO A 28 -12.86 -14.42 12.21
CA PRO A 28 -12.35 -13.31 11.41
C PRO A 28 -11.62 -12.29 12.28
N LEU A 29 -10.76 -11.46 11.69
CA LEU A 29 -10.04 -10.40 12.41
C LEU A 29 -10.93 -9.30 13.01
N SER A 30 -12.18 -9.21 12.58
CA SER A 30 -13.21 -8.36 13.17
C SER A 30 -13.80 -8.92 14.46
N ASN A 31 -13.54 -10.19 14.80
CA ASN A 31 -14.03 -10.81 16.02
C ASN A 31 -13.28 -10.26 17.26
N PRO A 32 -13.96 -9.99 18.39
CA PRO A 32 -13.29 -9.53 19.62
C PRO A 32 -12.14 -10.43 20.10
N LEU A 33 -12.21 -11.74 19.87
CA LEU A 33 -11.14 -12.69 20.20
C LEU A 33 -9.85 -12.44 19.40
N ALA A 34 -9.94 -11.78 18.25
CA ALA A 34 -8.81 -11.39 17.41
C ALA A 34 -8.29 -9.98 17.71
N GLN A 35 -8.91 -9.23 18.63
CA GLN A 35 -8.68 -7.79 18.80
C GLN A 35 -7.20 -7.44 19.04
N SER A 36 -6.49 -8.20 19.88
CA SER A 36 -5.08 -7.94 20.18
C SER A 36 -4.18 -8.14 18.94
N PHE A 37 -4.47 -9.14 18.12
CA PHE A 37 -3.72 -9.37 16.87
C PHE A 37 -4.06 -8.33 15.81
N SER A 38 -5.34 -7.97 15.67
CA SER A 38 -5.77 -6.88 14.78
C SER A 38 -5.15 -5.53 15.16
N ALA A 39 -5.06 -5.24 16.47
CA ALA A 39 -4.36 -4.05 16.98
C ALA A 39 -2.86 -4.11 16.67
N TRP A 40 -2.23 -5.28 16.82
CA TRP A 40 -0.83 -5.47 16.45
C TRP A 40 -0.62 -5.22 14.95
N LEU A 41 -1.45 -5.79 14.07
CA LEU A 41 -1.37 -5.56 12.63
C LEU A 41 -1.51 -4.07 12.29
N ALA A 42 -2.47 -3.37 12.88
CA ALA A 42 -2.67 -1.94 12.65
C ALA A 42 -1.40 -1.11 12.93
N SER A 43 -0.59 -1.50 13.91
CA SER A 43 0.65 -0.79 14.26
C SER A 43 1.91 -1.27 13.53
N HIS A 44 1.92 -2.50 12.99
CA HIS A 44 3.16 -3.12 12.49
C HIS A 44 3.14 -3.46 10.99
N ALA A 45 1.97 -3.67 10.39
CA ALA A 45 1.84 -4.09 9.00
C ALA A 45 2.53 -3.13 8.02
N ALA A 46 2.51 -1.82 8.31
CA ALA A 46 3.10 -0.78 7.47
C ALA A 46 4.62 -0.92 7.30
N SER A 47 5.32 -1.39 8.33
CA SER A 47 6.77 -1.65 8.27
C SER A 47 7.13 -2.75 7.25
N TYR A 48 6.15 -3.57 6.86
CA TYR A 48 6.28 -4.61 5.85
C TYR A 48 5.59 -4.26 4.53
N GLY A 49 5.13 -3.01 4.38
CA GLY A 49 4.49 -2.52 3.16
C GLY A 49 3.00 -2.83 3.03
N PHE A 50 2.34 -3.22 4.12
CA PHE A 50 0.92 -3.48 4.13
C PHE A 50 0.15 -2.38 4.85
N ILE A 51 -1.01 -2.00 4.29
CA ILE A 51 -2.05 -1.29 5.03
C ILE A 51 -3.09 -2.29 5.55
N TYR A 52 -3.61 -2.04 6.73
CA TYR A 52 -4.64 -2.86 7.37
C TYR A 52 -5.95 -2.07 7.39
N ASP A 53 -7.01 -2.61 6.79
CA ASP A 53 -8.34 -2.02 6.86
C ASP A 53 -9.16 -2.59 8.03
N SER A 54 -10.19 -1.85 8.44
CA SER A 54 -11.10 -2.23 9.52
C SER A 54 -11.93 -3.48 9.20
N GLY A 55 -11.93 -3.95 7.94
CA GLY A 55 -12.59 -5.17 7.49
C GLY A 55 -11.76 -6.43 7.70
N GLY A 56 -10.54 -6.32 8.24
CA GLY A 56 -9.66 -7.47 8.44
C GLY A 56 -8.86 -7.84 7.19
N THR A 57 -8.75 -6.93 6.22
CA THR A 57 -7.99 -7.16 4.99
C THR A 57 -6.67 -6.39 5.04
N LEU A 58 -5.59 -7.10 4.71
CA LEU A 58 -4.29 -6.51 4.46
C LEU A 58 -4.16 -6.23 2.97
N ARG A 59 -3.62 -5.06 2.63
CA ARG A 59 -3.29 -4.73 1.25
C ARG A 59 -1.84 -4.31 1.14
N TYR A 60 -1.11 -4.95 0.23
CA TYR A 60 0.25 -4.57 -0.08
C TYR A 60 0.27 -3.31 -0.95
N VAL A 61 1.03 -2.30 -0.51
CA VAL A 61 1.26 -1.05 -1.25
C VAL A 61 2.75 -0.66 -1.28
N GLY A 62 3.61 -1.45 -0.64
CA GLY A 62 5.05 -1.16 -0.48
C GLY A 62 5.35 -0.32 0.76
N VAL A 63 6.53 -0.56 1.36
CA VAL A 63 6.95 0.03 2.65
C VAL A 63 6.83 1.56 2.70
N PRO A 64 7.37 2.36 1.75
CA PRO A 64 7.27 3.81 1.85
C PRO A 64 5.83 4.31 1.83
N HIS A 65 4.98 3.73 0.98
CA HIS A 65 3.58 4.11 0.87
C HIS A 65 2.76 3.72 2.10
N ALA A 66 2.97 2.51 2.63
CA ALA A 66 2.25 2.03 3.80
C ALA A 66 2.60 2.85 5.05
N LEU A 67 3.87 3.20 5.24
CA LEU A 67 4.31 4.06 6.34
C LEU A 67 3.80 5.50 6.18
N ALA A 68 3.76 6.05 4.96
CA ALA A 68 3.16 7.35 4.70
C ALA A 68 1.66 7.35 5.04
N LEU A 69 0.93 6.31 4.61
CA LEU A 69 -0.49 6.14 4.90
C LEU A 69 -0.75 6.00 6.40
N LEU A 70 0.03 5.18 7.11
CA LEU A 70 -0.09 5.00 8.57
C LEU A 70 0.07 6.31 9.35
N ARG A 71 0.92 7.24 8.87
CA ARG A 71 1.16 8.54 9.50
C ARG A 71 0.14 9.61 9.09
N SER A 72 -0.66 9.34 8.06
CA SER A 72 -1.64 10.26 7.51
C SER A 72 -3.05 9.92 8.00
N SER A 73 -3.98 10.85 7.88
CA SER A 73 -5.39 10.63 8.16
C SER A 73 -6.22 10.39 6.90
N ILE A 74 -5.59 10.08 5.77
CA ILE A 74 -6.26 9.93 4.47
C ILE A 74 -6.35 8.46 4.06
N SER A 75 -7.37 8.14 3.28
CA SER A 75 -7.57 6.83 2.67
C SER A 75 -6.55 6.54 1.56
N LEU A 76 -6.43 5.27 1.17
CA LEU A 76 -5.62 4.89 0.01
C LEU A 76 -6.08 5.59 -1.28
N HIS A 77 -7.40 5.77 -1.44
CA HIS A 77 -7.94 6.44 -2.63
C HIS A 77 -7.51 7.91 -2.68
N GLU A 78 -7.66 8.63 -1.58
CA GLU A 78 -7.21 10.02 -1.46
C GLU A 78 -5.69 10.13 -1.64
N TYR A 79 -4.92 9.17 -1.12
CA TYR A 79 -3.48 9.13 -1.30
C TYR A 79 -3.09 8.97 -2.78
N VAL A 80 -3.72 8.03 -3.51
CA VAL A 80 -3.48 7.86 -4.95
C VAL A 80 -3.89 9.12 -5.72
N SER A 81 -5.04 9.74 -5.37
CA SER A 81 -5.48 11.00 -5.98
C SER A 81 -4.49 12.14 -5.74
N ALA A 82 -3.94 12.27 -4.52
CA ALA A 82 -2.94 13.29 -4.23
C ALA A 82 -1.62 13.08 -4.98
N LEU A 83 -1.29 11.82 -5.30
CA LEU A 83 -0.10 11.49 -6.06
C LEU A 83 -0.22 11.84 -7.55
N THR A 84 -1.42 11.89 -8.13
CA THR A 84 -1.58 12.25 -9.56
C THR A 84 -1.16 13.70 -9.86
N GLU A 85 -1.11 14.55 -8.84
CA GLU A 85 -0.64 15.94 -8.94
C GLU A 85 0.88 16.07 -8.80
N LYS A 86 1.59 14.99 -8.42
CA LYS A 86 3.04 15.01 -8.20
C LYS A 86 3.77 14.67 -9.48
N THR A 87 4.79 15.45 -9.81
CA THR A 87 5.61 15.28 -11.00
C THR A 87 7.05 14.92 -10.62
N GLN A 88 7.85 14.46 -11.59
CA GLN A 88 9.26 14.15 -11.35
C GLN A 88 10.06 15.35 -10.81
N THR A 89 9.69 16.59 -11.17
CA THR A 89 10.34 17.82 -10.70
C THR A 89 9.78 18.33 -9.36
N ALA A 90 8.57 17.93 -8.99
CA ALA A 90 7.94 18.24 -7.72
C ALA A 90 7.36 16.97 -7.06
N PRO A 91 8.22 16.01 -6.67
CA PRO A 91 7.76 14.74 -6.13
C PRO A 91 7.29 14.90 -4.67
N LEU A 92 6.43 13.97 -4.23
CA LEU A 92 6.22 13.75 -2.81
C LEU A 92 7.46 13.08 -2.21
N LYS A 93 8.02 13.67 -1.16
CA LYS A 93 9.13 13.07 -0.40
C LYS A 93 8.57 12.26 0.77
N ILE A 94 9.03 11.02 0.90
CA ILE A 94 8.63 10.12 1.99
C ILE A 94 9.89 9.61 2.69
N GLU A 95 9.99 9.83 3.99
CA GLU A 95 11.03 9.22 4.82
C GLU A 95 10.53 7.89 5.42
N ALA A 96 11.15 6.79 5.03
CA ALA A 96 10.72 5.45 5.44
C ALA A 96 11.92 4.51 5.58
N ALA A 97 11.92 3.68 6.62
CA ALA A 97 12.94 2.64 6.84
C ALA A 97 14.40 3.14 6.69
N GLY A 98 14.68 4.37 7.14
CA GLY A 98 16.03 4.97 7.07
C GLY A 98 16.46 5.47 5.69
N ALA A 99 15.53 5.64 4.74
CA ALA A 99 15.78 6.19 3.43
C ALA A 99 14.71 7.24 3.05
N THR A 100 15.08 8.11 2.12
CA THR A 100 14.15 9.07 1.49
C THR A 100 13.72 8.54 0.13
N TYR A 101 12.44 8.67 -0.15
CA TYR A 101 11.84 8.25 -1.42
C TYR A 101 11.19 9.45 -2.10
N SER A 102 11.46 9.60 -3.38
CA SER A 102 10.74 10.50 -4.29
C SER A 102 9.62 9.73 -4.97
N VAL A 103 8.38 10.14 -4.74
CA VAL A 103 7.18 9.53 -5.33
C VAL A 103 6.47 10.53 -6.22
N PHE A 104 6.19 10.13 -7.45
CA PHE A 104 5.51 10.98 -8.43
C PHE A 104 4.71 10.16 -9.44
N PHE A 105 3.78 10.82 -10.12
CA PHE A 105 2.95 10.23 -11.14
C PHE A 105 3.50 10.52 -12.55
N VAL A 106 3.36 9.53 -13.42
CA VAL A 106 3.66 9.63 -14.85
C VAL A 106 2.41 9.22 -15.62
N PRO A 107 1.77 10.13 -16.39
CA PRO A 107 0.61 9.78 -17.19
C PRO A 107 1.00 8.80 -18.31
N SER A 108 0.09 7.88 -18.62
CA SER A 108 0.23 7.02 -19.81
C SER A 108 -0.42 7.67 -21.03
N ASP A 109 0.08 7.35 -22.21
CA ASP A 109 -0.58 7.68 -23.47
C ASP A 109 -1.84 6.83 -23.72
N LYS A 110 -2.48 7.02 -24.89
CA LYS A 110 -3.70 6.30 -25.29
C LYS A 110 -3.49 4.79 -25.45
N GLU A 111 -2.26 4.34 -25.61
CA GLU A 111 -1.87 2.93 -25.70
C GLU A 111 -1.44 2.36 -24.35
N GLY A 112 -1.51 3.17 -23.27
CA GLY A 112 -1.10 2.79 -21.93
C GLY A 112 0.41 2.83 -21.73
N LYS A 113 1.20 3.47 -22.61
CA LYS A 113 2.67 3.55 -22.46
C LYS A 113 3.07 4.85 -21.76
N ALA A 114 4.17 4.81 -21.04
CA ALA A 114 4.79 5.98 -20.42
C ALA A 114 6.30 5.92 -20.62
N THR A 115 6.92 7.08 -20.86
CA THR A 115 8.38 7.21 -20.97
C THR A 115 8.90 7.95 -19.76
N LEU A 116 9.91 7.39 -19.11
CA LEU A 116 10.56 7.95 -17.94
C LEU A 116 12.08 7.88 -18.09
N ALA A 117 12.77 8.98 -17.81
CA ALA A 117 14.21 9.01 -17.73
C ALA A 117 14.65 9.05 -16.25
N LEU A 118 15.43 8.05 -15.85
CA LEU A 118 16.06 7.95 -14.53
C LEU A 118 17.57 7.75 -14.68
N PRO A 119 18.37 8.11 -13.66
CA PRO A 119 19.78 7.73 -13.61
C PRO A 119 19.97 6.22 -13.74
N GLU A 120 21.08 5.79 -14.36
CA GLU A 120 21.38 4.37 -14.65
C GLU A 120 21.35 3.48 -13.39
N ASN A 121 21.79 4.01 -12.25
CA ASN A 121 21.85 3.28 -10.98
C ASN A 121 20.68 3.63 -10.04
N ALA A 122 19.58 4.17 -10.57
CA ALA A 122 18.41 4.47 -9.76
C ALA A 122 17.77 3.18 -9.24
N VAL A 123 17.48 3.13 -7.94
CA VAL A 123 16.68 2.07 -7.33
C VAL A 123 15.24 2.56 -7.29
N PHE A 124 14.36 1.95 -8.07
CA PHE A 124 12.98 2.41 -8.18
C PHE A 124 11.98 1.26 -8.31
N SER A 125 10.71 1.56 -8.06
CA SER A 125 9.57 0.71 -8.37
C SER A 125 8.52 1.51 -9.13
N VAL A 126 7.72 0.80 -9.94
CA VAL A 126 6.62 1.38 -10.72
C VAL A 126 5.35 0.60 -10.43
N SER A 127 4.26 1.30 -10.17
CA SER A 127 2.93 0.71 -9.99
C SER A 127 1.92 1.42 -10.88
N GLY A 128 1.10 0.68 -11.60
CA GLY A 128 -0.04 1.26 -12.33
C GLY A 128 -1.09 1.80 -11.35
N THR A 129 -1.78 2.88 -11.74
CA THR A 129 -2.91 3.44 -10.97
C THR A 129 -4.26 2.83 -11.34
N ASN A 130 -4.31 2.02 -12.40
CA ASN A 130 -5.56 1.59 -13.08
C ASN A 130 -6.45 2.76 -13.52
N ALA A 131 -5.90 3.97 -13.58
CA ALA A 131 -6.62 5.22 -13.87
C ALA A 131 -5.85 6.12 -14.85
N GLY A 132 -5.02 5.53 -15.73
CA GLY A 132 -4.36 6.28 -16.82
C GLY A 132 -2.93 6.75 -16.53
N GLY A 133 -2.21 6.04 -15.66
CA GLY A 133 -0.77 6.25 -15.52
C GLY A 133 -0.12 5.39 -14.44
N TYR A 134 1.06 5.82 -14.02
CA TYR A 134 1.96 5.07 -13.16
C TYR A 134 2.43 5.93 -11.99
N ILE A 135 2.47 5.35 -10.81
CA ILE A 135 3.21 5.88 -9.67
C ILE A 135 4.62 5.32 -9.74
N VAL A 136 5.60 6.22 -9.76
CA VAL A 136 7.02 5.91 -9.72
C VAL A 136 7.53 6.27 -8.34
N THR A 137 8.24 5.34 -7.72
CA THR A 137 8.87 5.51 -6.41
C THR A 137 10.36 5.28 -6.57
N VAL A 138 11.15 6.33 -6.42
CA VAL A 138 12.61 6.29 -6.51
C VAL A 138 13.19 6.42 -5.12
N ARG A 139 14.03 5.46 -4.71
CA ARG A 139 14.82 5.57 -3.49
C ARG A 139 16.01 6.48 -3.76
N GLU A 140 16.15 7.51 -2.93
CA GLU A 140 17.29 8.41 -2.99
C GLU A 140 18.54 7.70 -2.46
N GLN A 141 19.68 7.96 -3.12
CA GLN A 141 20.98 7.42 -2.74
C GLN A 141 21.59 8.20 -1.59
#